data_AF-A0A2G1XDW0-F1
#
_entry.id   AF-A0A2G1XDW0-F1
#
_cell.length_a   1.000
_cell.length_b   1.000
_cell.length_c   1.000
_cell.angle_alpha   90.00
_cell.angle_beta   90.00
_cell.angle_gamma   90.00
#
_symmetry.space_group_name_H-M   'P 1'
#
loop_
_entity.id
_entity.type
_entity.pdbx_description
1 polymer ?
#
loop_
_entity_poly.entity_id
_entity_poly.type
_entity_poly.pdbx_seq_one_letter_code
_entity_poly.pdbx_strand_id
1 'polypeptide(L)'
;MAADRMDPADRVDPADRMDPADPTPPPPSRSRARKWLVALVVTVVLGGLAYWVAGVRRALDEGPQRRAVACSKAMSTIGWELPESASDQACTSLTGLRGGTWSGTFRMARADVRPWLASLPGKHGAVDGAAPDGVVEREDGLTLRVEEPPGTPQADEVRVRVHGEGRDGAVVSFETFDF
;
A
#
# COMPACT_ATOMS: atom_id res chain seq x y z
N MET A 1 40.47 109.90 20.41
CA MET A 1 40.92 109.72 19.02
C MET A 1 41.89 108.56 18.98
N ALA A 2 41.43 107.39 18.56
CA ALA A 2 42.26 106.29 18.05
C ALA A 2 41.26 105.25 17.51
N ALA A 3 41.12 105.19 16.20
CA ALA A 3 40.36 104.17 15.51
C ALA A 3 41.23 102.92 15.44
N ASP A 4 40.86 101.86 16.16
CA ASP A 4 41.55 100.58 16.06
C ASP A 4 40.75 99.62 15.19
N ARG A 5 41.23 99.57 13.94
CA ARG A 5 41.35 98.42 13.04
C ARG A 5 40.56 97.16 13.42
N MET A 6 39.42 97.00 12.76
CA MET A 6 38.67 95.74 12.66
C MET A 6 39.47 94.75 11.78
N ASP A 7 39.74 93.56 12.30
CA ASP A 7 40.45 92.46 11.64
C ASP A 7 39.51 91.72 10.67
N PRO A 8 39.81 91.63 9.36
CA PRO A 8 38.95 90.97 8.37
C PRO A 8 39.41 89.51 8.16
N ALA A 9 39.28 88.68 9.18
CA ALA A 9 39.57 87.24 9.09
C ALA A 9 38.35 86.35 9.37
N ASP A 10 37.13 86.91 9.33
CA ASP A 10 35.89 86.16 9.52
C ASP A 10 35.04 86.19 8.23
N ARG A 11 35.48 85.43 7.23
CA ARG A 11 34.68 85.14 6.04
C ARG A 11 34.54 83.62 5.94
N VAL A 12 33.64 83.09 6.76
CA VAL A 12 33.12 81.74 6.62
C VAL A 12 32.39 81.66 5.28
N ASP A 13 32.93 80.89 4.36
CA ASP A 13 32.34 80.59 3.05
C ASP A 13 31.08 79.73 3.24
N PRO A 14 29.87 80.19 2.87
CA PRO A 14 28.64 79.42 3.10
C PRO A 14 28.37 78.37 2.01
N ALA A 15 29.34 78.06 1.13
CA ALA A 15 29.10 77.23 -0.05
C ALA A 15 29.41 75.73 0.11
N ASP A 16 29.96 75.26 1.23
CA ASP A 16 30.33 73.85 1.42
C ASP A 16 29.49 73.13 2.49
N ARG A 17 28.16 73.29 2.40
CA ARG A 17 27.21 72.37 3.06
C ARG A 17 26.60 71.44 2.02
N MET A 18 27.44 70.56 1.46
CA MET A 18 26.96 69.38 0.76
C MET A 18 26.27 68.48 1.81
N ASP A 19 24.93 68.48 1.80
CA ASP A 19 24.16 67.40 2.40
C ASP A 19 24.70 66.07 1.84
N PRO A 20 25.09 65.10 2.68
CA PRO A 20 25.34 63.76 2.19
C PRO A 20 24.01 63.28 1.65
N ALA A 21 23.91 63.18 0.32
CA ALA A 21 22.80 62.51 -0.33
C ALA A 21 22.64 61.14 0.33
N ASP A 22 21.56 60.99 1.09
CA ASP A 22 21.14 59.72 1.66
C ASP A 22 21.09 58.73 0.48
N PRO A 23 21.90 57.65 0.48
CA PRO A 23 21.90 56.73 -0.64
C PRO A 23 20.58 55.98 -0.62
N THR A 24 19.60 56.53 -1.36
CA THR A 24 18.34 55.84 -1.63
C THR A 24 18.69 54.42 -2.08
N PRO A 25 18.24 53.37 -1.37
CA PRO A 25 18.58 52.01 -1.75
C PRO A 25 18.10 51.77 -3.18
N PRO A 26 18.93 51.17 -4.04
CA PRO A 26 18.56 50.96 -5.43
C PRO A 26 17.25 50.17 -5.49
N PRO A 27 16.32 50.50 -6.42
CA PRO A 27 15.10 49.75 -6.56
C PRO A 27 15.45 48.28 -6.80
N PRO A 28 14.81 47.33 -6.11
CA PRO A 28 15.12 45.91 -6.27
C PRO A 28 15.00 45.55 -7.75
N SER A 29 16.10 45.09 -8.34
CA SER A 29 16.10 44.79 -9.77
C SER A 29 15.05 43.71 -10.04
N ARG A 30 14.08 44.00 -10.91
CA ARG A 30 12.97 43.11 -11.25
C ARG A 30 13.43 41.70 -11.64
N SER A 31 14.66 41.57 -12.16
CA SER A 31 15.29 40.30 -12.50
C SER A 31 15.68 39.46 -11.27
N ARG A 32 16.09 40.07 -10.16
CA ARG A 32 16.38 39.36 -8.89
C ARG A 32 15.08 38.91 -8.22
N ALA A 33 14.06 39.75 -8.19
CA ALA A 33 12.74 39.39 -7.65
C ALA A 33 12.09 38.22 -8.43
N ARG A 34 12.18 38.24 -9.77
CA ARG A 34 11.69 37.15 -10.62
C ARG A 34 12.47 35.85 -10.42
N LYS A 35 13.80 35.91 -10.27
CA LYS A 35 14.62 34.74 -9.95
C LYS A 35 14.25 34.15 -8.59
N TRP A 36 13.99 34.99 -7.59
CA TRP A 36 13.54 34.56 -6.27
C TRP A 36 12.17 33.90 -6.31
N LEU A 37 11.21 34.45 -7.06
CA LEU A 37 9.89 33.84 -7.24
C LEU A 37 9.97 32.47 -7.94
N VAL A 38 10.78 32.36 -9.00
CA VAL A 38 10.99 31.08 -9.70
C VAL A 38 11.61 30.06 -8.76
N ALA A 39 12.63 30.44 -7.97
CA ALA A 39 13.23 29.55 -6.99
C ALA A 39 12.20 29.04 -5.97
N LEU A 40 11.36 29.93 -5.44
CA LEU A 40 10.31 29.60 -4.48
C LEU A 40 9.28 28.62 -5.06
N VAL A 41 8.82 28.85 -6.29
CA VAL A 41 7.89 27.95 -6.99
C VAL A 41 8.53 26.58 -7.20
N VAL A 42 9.79 26.53 -7.63
CA VAL A 42 10.51 25.26 -7.80
C VAL A 42 10.63 24.52 -6.48
N THR A 43 10.91 25.20 -5.37
CA THR A 43 10.98 24.57 -4.04
C THR A 43 9.63 24.01 -3.62
N VAL A 44 8.53 24.73 -3.84
CA VAL A 44 7.17 24.27 -3.51
C VAL A 44 6.80 23.06 -4.36
N VAL A 45 7.09 23.08 -5.66
CA VAL A 45 6.81 21.96 -6.57
C VAL A 45 7.62 20.73 -6.18
N LEU A 46 8.92 20.89 -5.91
CA LEU A 46 9.78 19.77 -5.49
C LEU A 46 9.37 19.23 -4.12
N GLY A 47 9.00 20.10 -3.17
CA GLY A 47 8.48 19.70 -1.87
C GLY A 47 7.16 18.93 -1.97
N GLY A 48 6.23 19.42 -2.81
CA GLY A 48 4.96 18.74 -3.08
C GLY A 48 5.15 17.40 -3.78
N LEU A 49 6.05 17.32 -4.76
CA LEU A 49 6.39 16.07 -5.44
C LEU A 49 7.03 15.06 -4.48
N ALA A 50 7.98 15.50 -3.64
CA ALA A 50 8.60 14.63 -2.64
C ALA A 50 7.58 14.13 -1.60
N TYR A 51 6.65 14.98 -1.17
CA TYR A 51 5.55 14.59 -0.28
C TYR A 51 4.63 13.56 -0.94
N TRP A 52 4.26 13.78 -2.21
CA TRP A 52 3.43 12.84 -2.97
C TRP A 52 4.13 11.49 -3.18
N VAL A 53 5.41 11.49 -3.59
CA VAL A 53 6.21 10.27 -3.74
C VAL A 53 6.36 9.53 -2.40
N ALA A 54 6.57 10.25 -1.30
CA ALA A 54 6.64 9.65 0.03
C ALA A 54 5.29 9.11 0.51
N GLY A 55 4.17 9.75 0.15
CA GLY A 55 2.82 9.27 0.43
C GLY A 55 2.47 8.01 -0.37
N VAL A 56 2.80 8.00 -1.67
CA VAL A 56 2.64 6.83 -2.54
C VAL A 56 3.52 5.68 -2.05
N ARG A 57 4.77 5.95 -1.66
CA ARG A 57 5.64 4.92 -1.07
C ARG A 57 5.07 4.36 0.22
N ARG A 58 4.58 5.20 1.15
CA ARG A 58 3.92 4.72 2.36
C ARG A 58 2.66 3.88 2.07
N ALA A 59 1.85 4.28 1.09
CA ALA A 59 0.68 3.51 0.68
C ALA A 59 1.06 2.18 0.00
N LEU A 60 2.25 2.09 -0.60
CA LEU A 60 2.79 0.84 -1.15
C LEU A 60 3.52 -0.01 -0.09
N ASP A 61 4.11 0.63 0.93
CA ASP A 61 4.81 0.00 2.05
C ASP A 61 3.83 -0.53 3.12
N GLU A 62 2.64 0.09 3.24
CA GLU A 62 1.47 -0.50 3.86
C GLU A 62 0.99 -1.67 2.99
N GLY A 63 1.75 -2.77 3.06
CA GLY A 63 1.44 -4.01 2.39
C GLY A 63 0.00 -4.46 2.64
N PRO A 64 -0.52 -5.37 1.80
CA PRO A 64 -1.93 -5.68 1.80
C PRO A 64 -2.42 -6.08 3.20
N GLN A 65 -3.47 -5.41 3.67
CA GLN A 65 -3.93 -5.49 5.04
C GLN A 65 -4.54 -6.87 5.30
N ARG A 66 -3.76 -7.75 5.93
CA ARG A 66 -4.23 -9.08 6.33
C ARG A 66 -5.12 -8.94 7.55
N ARG A 67 -6.41 -9.29 7.39
CA ARG A 67 -7.39 -9.25 8.48
C ARG A 67 -7.85 -10.66 8.81
N ALA A 68 -7.87 -10.98 10.11
CA ALA A 68 -8.50 -12.19 10.58
C ALA A 68 -10.02 -12.12 10.31
N VAL A 69 -10.58 -13.20 9.79
CA VAL A 69 -12.02 -13.34 9.48
C VAL A 69 -12.50 -14.72 9.92
N ALA A 70 -13.80 -14.84 10.17
CA ALA A 70 -14.40 -16.16 10.41
C ALA A 70 -14.27 -17.04 9.16
N CYS A 71 -13.89 -18.31 9.34
CA CYS A 71 -13.72 -19.24 8.21
C CYS A 71 -15.02 -19.52 7.46
N SER A 72 -16.16 -19.57 8.17
CA SER A 72 -17.49 -19.64 7.56
C SER A 72 -17.73 -18.47 6.58
N LYS A 73 -17.32 -17.25 6.96
CA LYS A 73 -17.42 -16.07 6.09
C LYS A 73 -16.50 -16.19 4.87
N ALA A 74 -15.24 -16.59 5.05
CA ALA A 74 -14.30 -16.75 3.96
C ALA A 74 -14.79 -17.80 2.94
N MET A 75 -15.23 -18.97 3.41
CA MET A 75 -15.75 -20.04 2.54
C MET A 75 -17.05 -19.65 1.84
N SER A 76 -18.00 -19.04 2.55
CA SER A 76 -19.26 -18.60 1.93
C SER A 76 -19.04 -17.59 0.79
N THR A 77 -17.95 -16.81 0.87
CA THR A 77 -17.59 -15.83 -0.16
C THR A 77 -17.14 -16.51 -1.45
N ILE A 78 -16.44 -17.64 -1.36
CA ILE A 78 -16.07 -18.49 -2.50
C ILE A 78 -17.17 -19.50 -2.89
N GLY A 79 -18.36 -19.40 -2.27
CA GLY A 79 -19.51 -20.26 -2.54
C GLY A 79 -19.36 -21.68 -1.97
N TRP A 80 -18.50 -21.85 -0.96
CA TRP A 80 -18.27 -23.13 -0.28
C TRP A 80 -18.81 -23.10 1.15
N GLU A 81 -19.07 -24.28 1.68
CA GLU A 81 -19.48 -24.48 3.07
C GLU A 81 -18.33 -25.06 3.89
N LEU A 82 -18.16 -24.51 5.10
CA LEU A 82 -17.23 -25.03 6.07
C LEU A 82 -17.79 -26.34 6.66
N PRO A 83 -17.03 -27.44 6.69
CA PRO A 83 -17.53 -28.69 7.22
C PRO A 83 -17.82 -28.55 8.71
N GLU A 84 -18.90 -29.18 9.18
CA GLU A 84 -19.32 -29.10 10.59
C GLU A 84 -18.26 -29.63 11.57
N SER A 85 -17.44 -30.59 11.12
CA SER A 85 -16.34 -31.16 11.90
C SER A 85 -15.07 -30.29 11.94
N ALA A 86 -15.08 -29.09 11.35
CA ALA A 86 -13.92 -28.21 11.29
C ALA A 86 -13.52 -27.67 12.68
N SER A 87 -12.31 -27.97 13.13
CA SER A 87 -11.69 -27.39 14.33
C SER A 87 -10.48 -26.52 14.00
N ASP A 88 -9.93 -25.83 15.00
CA ASP A 88 -8.66 -25.10 14.92
C ASP A 88 -8.56 -24.17 13.70
N GLN A 89 -9.65 -23.42 13.51
CA GLN A 89 -9.90 -22.59 12.35
C GLN A 89 -9.10 -21.29 12.42
N ALA A 90 -8.41 -20.96 11.33
CA ALA A 90 -7.74 -19.68 11.16
C ALA A 90 -7.89 -19.21 9.71
N CYS A 91 -8.67 -18.15 9.50
CA CYS A 91 -8.89 -17.59 8.17
C CYS A 91 -8.51 -16.12 8.11
N THR A 92 -8.02 -15.70 6.96
CA THR A 92 -7.63 -14.32 6.69
C THR A 92 -8.15 -13.84 5.35
N SER A 93 -8.52 -12.58 5.30
CA SER A 93 -8.78 -11.84 4.07
C SER A 93 -7.64 -10.85 3.85
N LEU A 94 -7.18 -10.74 2.62
CA LEU A 94 -6.12 -9.84 2.24
C LEU A 94 -6.65 -8.95 1.12
N THR A 95 -6.95 -7.70 1.44
CA THR A 95 -7.53 -6.74 0.50
C THR A 95 -6.45 -5.79 0.01
N GLY A 96 -6.23 -5.77 -1.31
CA GLY A 96 -5.29 -4.86 -1.97
C GLY A 96 -5.93 -4.07 -3.10
N LEU A 97 -5.11 -3.26 -3.78
CA LEU A 97 -5.56 -2.42 -4.90
C LEU A 97 -6.06 -3.21 -6.13
N ARG A 98 -5.70 -4.50 -6.24
CA ARG A 98 -6.04 -5.37 -7.39
C ARG A 98 -7.17 -6.37 -7.13
N GLY A 99 -7.59 -6.54 -5.88
CA GLY A 99 -8.51 -7.61 -5.51
C GLY A 99 -8.41 -7.99 -4.05
N GLY A 100 -9.28 -8.89 -3.63
CA GLY A 100 -9.27 -9.49 -2.29
C GLY A 100 -8.97 -10.98 -2.38
N THR A 101 -7.88 -11.43 -1.77
CA THR A 101 -7.60 -12.87 -1.61
C THR A 101 -8.06 -13.37 -0.25
N TRP A 102 -8.52 -14.61 -0.23
CA TRP A 102 -8.98 -15.30 0.96
C TRP A 102 -8.11 -16.53 1.15
N SER A 103 -7.68 -16.75 2.38
CA SER A 103 -6.94 -17.95 2.75
C SER A 103 -7.38 -18.45 4.11
N GLY A 104 -7.23 -19.73 4.34
CA GLY A 104 -7.57 -20.29 5.64
C GLY A 104 -7.04 -21.68 5.86
N THR A 105 -6.99 -22.04 7.13
CA THR A 105 -6.63 -23.37 7.61
C THR A 105 -7.64 -23.85 8.63
N PHE A 106 -7.94 -25.14 8.62
CA PHE A 106 -8.73 -25.79 9.65
C PHE A 106 -8.35 -27.27 9.73
N ARG A 107 -8.75 -27.93 10.81
CA ARG A 107 -8.55 -29.37 11.01
C ARG A 107 -9.86 -30.12 10.85
N MET A 108 -9.77 -31.35 10.37
CA MET A 108 -10.90 -32.28 10.30
C MET A 108 -10.42 -33.73 10.38
N ALA A 109 -11.34 -34.67 10.54
CA ALA A 109 -11.01 -36.09 10.51
C ALA A 109 -10.56 -36.51 9.09
N ARG A 110 -9.50 -37.31 9.01
CA ARG A 110 -8.93 -37.77 7.74
C ARG A 110 -9.94 -38.53 6.87
N ALA A 111 -10.84 -39.27 7.51
CA ALA A 111 -11.92 -40.01 6.83
C ALA A 111 -12.91 -39.08 6.11
N ASP A 112 -13.09 -37.85 6.61
CA ASP A 112 -14.08 -36.90 6.09
C ASP A 112 -13.50 -36.02 4.98
N VAL A 113 -12.17 -35.94 4.86
CA VAL A 113 -11.47 -35.04 3.92
C VAL A 113 -11.88 -35.28 2.47
N ARG A 114 -11.76 -36.53 2.00
CA ARG A 114 -11.97 -36.84 0.58
C ARG A 114 -13.44 -36.68 0.18
N PRO A 115 -14.42 -37.16 0.96
CA PRO A 115 -15.83 -36.85 0.73
C PRO A 115 -16.10 -35.35 0.67
N TRP A 116 -15.53 -34.57 1.59
CA TRP A 116 -15.68 -33.12 1.61
C TRP A 116 -15.09 -32.47 0.35
N LEU A 117 -13.84 -32.80 -0.02
CA LEU A 117 -13.19 -32.27 -1.23
C LEU A 117 -14.02 -32.57 -2.49
N ALA A 118 -14.54 -33.79 -2.62
CA ALA A 118 -15.36 -34.19 -3.76
C ALA A 118 -16.73 -33.48 -3.82
N SER A 119 -17.21 -32.96 -2.68
CA SER A 119 -18.47 -32.22 -2.60
C SER A 119 -18.32 -30.73 -2.93
N LEU A 120 -17.09 -30.23 -3.03
CA LEU A 120 -16.86 -28.80 -3.26
C LEU A 120 -17.39 -28.39 -4.64
N PRO A 121 -18.25 -27.36 -4.72
CA PRO A 121 -18.80 -26.93 -5.98
C PRO A 121 -17.78 -26.11 -6.79
N GLY A 122 -17.89 -26.21 -8.11
CA GLY A 122 -17.07 -25.48 -9.07
C GLY A 122 -16.50 -26.40 -10.15
N LYS A 123 -15.81 -25.81 -11.12
CA LYS A 123 -15.14 -26.58 -12.17
C LYS A 123 -13.77 -27.03 -11.68
N HIS A 124 -13.58 -28.35 -11.57
CA HIS A 124 -12.30 -28.92 -11.17
C HIS A 124 -11.36 -28.91 -12.37
N GLY A 125 -10.13 -28.45 -12.16
CA GLY A 125 -9.13 -28.46 -13.22
C GLY A 125 -8.80 -29.89 -13.65
N ALA A 126 -8.69 -30.12 -14.95
CA ALA A 126 -8.20 -31.40 -15.47
C ALA A 126 -6.68 -31.48 -15.20
N VAL A 127 -6.30 -32.18 -14.14
CA VAL A 127 -4.90 -32.40 -13.77
C VAL A 127 -4.55 -33.85 -14.05
N ASP A 128 -3.41 -34.09 -14.70
CA ASP A 128 -2.90 -35.44 -14.92
C ASP A 128 -2.73 -36.17 -13.58
N GLY A 129 -3.32 -37.36 -13.48
CA GLY A 129 -3.32 -38.15 -12.25
C GLY A 129 -4.40 -37.76 -11.23
N ALA A 130 -5.31 -36.84 -11.55
CA ALA A 130 -6.51 -36.61 -10.75
C ALA A 130 -7.43 -37.83 -10.80
N ALA A 131 -8.00 -38.18 -9.66
CA ALA A 131 -9.12 -39.12 -9.60
C ALA A 131 -10.38 -38.48 -10.23
N PRO A 132 -11.47 -39.26 -10.47
CA PRO A 132 -12.69 -38.74 -11.08
C PRO A 132 -13.34 -37.58 -10.30
N ASP A 133 -13.04 -37.46 -9.01
CA ASP A 133 -13.43 -36.36 -8.11
C ASP A 133 -12.57 -35.10 -8.29
N GLY A 134 -11.58 -35.11 -9.17
CA GLY A 134 -10.62 -34.01 -9.38
C GLY A 134 -9.52 -33.93 -8.32
N VAL A 135 -9.56 -34.80 -7.31
CA VAL A 135 -8.57 -34.81 -6.22
C VAL A 135 -7.31 -35.52 -6.68
N VAL A 136 -6.17 -34.89 -6.45
CA VAL A 136 -4.84 -35.44 -6.75
C VAL A 136 -4.18 -35.84 -5.45
N GLU A 137 -3.81 -37.12 -5.36
CA GLU A 137 -3.00 -37.66 -4.26
C GLU A 137 -1.51 -37.47 -4.56
N ARG A 138 -0.80 -36.94 -3.58
CA ARG A 138 0.64 -36.63 -3.62
C ARG A 138 1.31 -37.23 -2.39
N GLU A 139 2.64 -37.31 -2.40
CA GLU A 139 3.40 -37.83 -1.24
C GLU A 139 3.13 -37.03 0.05
N ASP A 140 2.85 -35.74 -0.07
CA ASP A 140 2.60 -34.81 1.03
C ASP A 140 1.11 -34.69 1.42
N GLY A 141 0.20 -35.33 0.68
CA GLY A 141 -1.23 -35.39 1.00
C GLY A 141 -2.17 -35.25 -0.20
N LEU A 142 -3.31 -34.61 -0.01
CA LEU A 142 -4.32 -34.42 -1.05
C LEU A 142 -4.33 -32.99 -1.55
N THR A 143 -4.55 -32.81 -2.85
CA THR A 143 -4.66 -31.50 -3.47
C THR A 143 -5.87 -31.43 -4.39
N LEU A 144 -6.54 -30.28 -4.39
CA LEU A 144 -7.66 -29.99 -5.28
C LEU A 144 -7.47 -28.58 -5.86
N ARG A 145 -7.75 -28.43 -7.15
CA ARG A 145 -7.74 -27.16 -7.86
C ARG A 145 -9.10 -26.92 -8.49
N VAL A 146 -9.73 -25.82 -8.12
CA VAL A 146 -11.03 -25.38 -8.65
C VAL A 146 -10.81 -24.10 -9.45
N GLU A 147 -11.00 -24.16 -10.77
CA GLU A 147 -10.72 -23.07 -11.71
C GLU A 147 -11.90 -22.10 -11.91
N GLU A 148 -13.09 -22.47 -11.47
CA GLU A 148 -14.26 -21.59 -11.53
C GLU A 148 -15.08 -21.84 -10.26
N PRO A 149 -14.71 -21.21 -9.12
CA PRO A 149 -15.50 -21.31 -7.90
C PRO A 149 -16.85 -20.60 -8.11
N PRO A 150 -17.96 -21.15 -7.59
CA PRO A 150 -19.31 -20.62 -7.84
C PRO A 150 -19.61 -19.29 -7.13
N GLY A 151 -18.74 -18.86 -6.22
CA GLY A 151 -18.90 -17.65 -5.42
C GLY A 151 -18.51 -16.36 -6.14
N THR A 152 -17.85 -15.46 -5.40
CA THR A 152 -17.53 -14.11 -5.91
C THR A 152 -16.69 -14.15 -7.19
N PRO A 153 -16.95 -13.25 -8.16
CA PRO A 153 -16.22 -13.17 -9.44
C PRO A 153 -14.78 -12.66 -9.32
N GLN A 154 -14.22 -12.67 -8.10
CA GLN A 154 -12.90 -12.11 -7.79
C GLN A 154 -11.83 -13.20 -7.65
N ALA A 155 -12.20 -14.48 -7.66
CA ALA A 155 -11.26 -15.59 -7.60
C ALA A 155 -11.39 -16.41 -8.89
N ASP A 156 -10.33 -16.39 -9.70
CA ASP A 156 -10.20 -17.24 -10.89
C ASP A 156 -9.79 -18.66 -10.51
N GLU A 157 -9.30 -18.88 -9.29
CA GLU A 157 -8.92 -20.21 -8.85
C GLU A 157 -8.95 -20.33 -7.33
N VAL A 158 -9.31 -21.50 -6.83
CA VAL A 158 -9.08 -21.89 -5.44
C VAL A 158 -8.24 -23.16 -5.40
N ARG A 159 -7.14 -23.10 -4.65
CA ARG A 159 -6.31 -24.28 -4.34
C ARG A 159 -6.62 -24.75 -2.94
N VAL A 160 -6.83 -26.04 -2.81
CA VAL A 160 -6.95 -26.72 -1.52
C VAL A 160 -5.79 -27.71 -1.40
N ARG A 161 -5.08 -27.66 -0.27
CA ARG A 161 -4.06 -28.63 0.10
C ARG A 161 -4.41 -29.24 1.44
N VAL A 162 -4.29 -30.54 1.55
CA VAL A 162 -4.59 -31.28 2.77
C VAL A 162 -3.39 -32.12 3.15
N HIS A 163 -2.89 -31.91 4.37
CA HIS A 163 -1.79 -32.67 4.93
C HIS A 163 -2.30 -33.56 6.06
N GLY A 164 -1.86 -34.83 6.09
CA GLY A 164 -2.21 -35.74 7.17
C GLY A 164 -1.55 -35.31 8.49
N GLU A 165 -2.33 -35.30 9.57
CA GLU A 165 -1.85 -35.05 10.93
C GLU A 165 -2.07 -36.30 11.78
N GLY A 166 -1.00 -37.08 11.99
CA GLY A 166 -1.10 -38.36 12.67
C GLY A 166 -1.91 -39.39 11.88
N ARG A 167 -2.61 -40.29 12.60
CA ARG A 167 -3.40 -41.37 11.97
C ARG A 167 -4.77 -40.90 11.51
N ASP A 168 -5.45 -40.11 12.33
CA ASP A 168 -6.88 -39.84 12.17
C ASP A 168 -7.19 -38.37 11.84
N GLY A 169 -6.21 -37.48 11.94
CA GLY A 169 -6.37 -36.04 11.68
C GLY A 169 -5.86 -35.61 10.31
N ALA A 170 -6.36 -34.48 9.84
CA ALA A 170 -5.85 -33.78 8.68
C ALA A 170 -5.96 -32.27 8.86
N VAL A 171 -4.96 -31.55 8.35
CA VAL A 171 -4.97 -30.08 8.25
C VAL A 171 -5.30 -29.72 6.82
N VAL A 172 -6.40 -29.01 6.63
CA VAL A 172 -6.83 -28.46 5.35
C VAL A 172 -6.38 -27.01 5.28
N SER A 173 -5.84 -26.63 4.14
CA SER A 173 -5.51 -25.24 3.80
C SER A 173 -6.12 -24.88 2.45
N PHE A 174 -6.70 -23.69 2.35
CA PHE A 174 -7.22 -23.16 1.09
C PHE A 174 -6.69 -21.75 0.83
N GLU A 175 -6.56 -21.40 -0.44
CA GLU A 175 -6.14 -20.08 -0.90
C GLU A 175 -6.78 -19.77 -2.26
N THR A 176 -7.28 -18.53 -2.40
CA THR A 176 -7.85 -18.02 -3.66
C THR A 176 -6.80 -17.25 -4.45
N PHE A 177 -6.84 -17.36 -5.78
CA PHE A 177 -5.98 -16.65 -6.70
C PHE A 177 -6.82 -15.85 -7.71
N ASP A 178 -6.35 -14.64 -8.01
CA ASP A 178 -6.79 -13.79 -9.11
C ASP A 178 -5.64 -13.65 -10.13
N PHE A 179 -5.90 -13.87 -11.42
CA PHE A 179 -4.87 -13.89 -12.47
C PHE A 179 -5.06 -12.79 -13.53
#